data_AF-A0A9W8QTX2-F1
#
_entry.id   AF-A0A9W8QTX2-F1
#
_cell.length_a   1.000
_cell.length_b   1.000
_cell.length_c   1.000
_cell.angle_alpha   90.00
_cell.angle_beta   90.00
_cell.angle_gamma   90.00
#
_symmetry.space_group_name_H-M   'P 1'
#
loop_
_entity.id
_entity.type
_entity.pdbx_description
1 polymer ?
#
loop_
_entity_poly.entity_id
_entity_poly.type
_entity_poly.pdbx_seq_one_letter_code
_entity_poly.pdbx_strand_id
1 'polypeptide(L)'
;MTIYVTSPSTVVLHHILALYGTGASPSLLEKAYDLRDPLQRPVEPRHDAAVRDLLASWDNAIHYLGNEEHYPDFLASFQQRIDAQGYESTVVQEHLLKGDAHADDLLTRLHAGVVHPLIQLMYGLEWKQPAIVAEALAQTCVHHIEEV
;
A
#
# COMPACT_ATOMS: atom_id res chain seq x y z
N MET A 1 1.03 10.63 -15.95
CA MET A 1 0.07 11.01 -14.91
C MET A 1 0.63 10.48 -13.60
N THR A 2 1.14 11.36 -12.74
CA THR A 2 1.63 10.97 -11.41
C THR A 2 0.43 11.03 -10.48
N ILE A 3 -0.02 9.87 -10.01
CA ILE A 3 -1.15 9.79 -9.09
C ILE A 3 -0.60 10.03 -7.67
N TYR A 4 -0.97 11.16 -7.06
CA TYR A 4 -0.76 11.40 -5.64
C TYR A 4 -2.03 10.97 -4.91
N VAL A 5 -1.96 9.88 -4.16
CA VAL A 5 -3.07 9.40 -3.33
C VAL A 5 -2.72 9.67 -1.87
N THR A 6 -3.67 10.21 -1.13
CA THR A 6 -3.50 10.65 0.27
C THR A 6 -4.40 9.91 1.25
N SER A 7 -5.27 8.99 0.80
CA SER A 7 -6.31 8.34 1.64
C SER A 7 -6.21 6.80 1.62
N PRO A 8 -6.45 6.12 2.77
CA PRO A 8 -6.34 4.66 2.90
C PRO A 8 -7.46 3.83 2.25
N SER A 9 -8.42 4.41 1.51
CA SER A 9 -9.51 3.61 0.93
C SER A 9 -9.10 2.89 -0.36
N THR A 10 -8.82 1.59 -0.24
CA THR A 10 -8.44 0.66 -1.29
C THR A 10 -9.43 0.50 -2.46
N VAL A 11 -10.71 0.84 -2.27
CA VAL A 11 -11.82 0.51 -3.20
C VAL A 11 -11.84 1.39 -4.46
N VAL A 12 -11.31 2.60 -4.39
CA VAL A 12 -11.36 3.53 -5.54
C VAL A 12 -10.32 3.13 -6.58
N LEU A 13 -9.11 2.81 -6.15
CA LEU A 13 -7.95 2.73 -7.03
C LEU A 13 -8.01 1.53 -8.00
N HIS A 14 -8.18 0.32 -7.48
CA HIS A 14 -8.20 -0.88 -8.33
C HIS A 14 -9.41 -0.89 -9.28
N HIS A 15 -10.55 -0.33 -8.86
CA HIS A 15 -11.74 -0.18 -9.71
C HIS A 15 -11.47 0.76 -10.89
N ILE A 16 -10.86 1.93 -10.62
CA ILE A 16 -10.53 2.90 -11.66
C ILE A 16 -9.48 2.35 -12.63
N LEU A 17 -8.45 1.68 -12.13
CA LEU A 17 -7.41 1.09 -12.98
C LEU A 17 -7.91 -0.08 -13.81
N ALA A 18 -8.84 -0.90 -13.29
CA ALA A 18 -9.50 -1.94 -14.06
C ALA A 18 -10.32 -1.37 -15.23
N LEU A 19 -11.10 -0.30 -14.98
CA LEU A 19 -11.86 0.39 -16.02
C LEU A 19 -10.94 1.03 -17.06
N TYR A 20 -9.87 1.67 -16.61
CA TYR A 20 -8.88 2.27 -17.51
C TYR A 20 -8.21 1.21 -18.40
N GLY A 21 -7.76 0.09 -17.81
CA GLY A 21 -7.13 -1.01 -18.55
C GLY A 21 -8.05 -1.69 -19.56
N THR A 22 -9.37 -1.62 -19.36
CA THR A 22 -10.38 -2.18 -20.27
C THR A 22 -10.90 -1.16 -21.30
N GLY A 23 -10.36 0.05 -21.34
CA GLY A 23 -10.68 1.06 -22.34
C GLY A 23 -11.94 1.89 -22.03
N ALA A 24 -12.29 2.06 -20.76
CA ALA A 24 -13.38 2.93 -20.36
C ALA A 24 -13.16 4.39 -20.85
N SER A 25 -14.25 5.04 -21.26
CA SER A 25 -14.21 6.46 -21.65
C SER A 25 -13.92 7.36 -20.44
N PRO A 26 -13.39 8.58 -20.64
CA PRO A 26 -13.19 9.55 -19.57
C PRO A 26 -14.45 9.76 -18.71
N SER A 27 -15.62 9.87 -19.35
CA SER A 27 -16.91 10.02 -18.66
C SER A 27 -17.29 8.83 -17.77
N LEU A 28 -16.87 7.62 -18.12
CA LEU A 28 -17.09 6.43 -17.28
C LEU A 28 -16.12 6.39 -16.10
N LEU A 29 -14.89 6.86 -16.30
CA LEU A 29 -13.90 6.97 -15.22
C LEU A 29 -14.33 8.02 -14.19
N GLU A 30 -14.78 9.20 -14.63
CA GLU A 30 -15.33 10.24 -13.76
C GLU A 30 -16.52 9.73 -12.96
N LYS A 31 -17.50 9.09 -13.64
CA LYS A 31 -18.64 8.49 -12.96
C LYS A 31 -18.24 7.44 -11.94
N ALA A 32 -17.26 6.60 -12.27
CA ALA A 32 -16.76 5.58 -11.36
C ALA A 32 -16.03 6.20 -10.15
N TYR A 33 -15.33 7.31 -10.34
CA TYR A 33 -14.69 8.07 -9.27
C TYR A 33 -15.74 8.69 -8.34
N ASP A 34 -16.72 9.40 -8.90
CA ASP A 34 -17.78 10.07 -8.13
C ASP A 34 -18.62 9.08 -7.29
N LEU A 35 -18.79 7.85 -7.76
CA LEU A 35 -19.47 6.78 -7.02
C LEU A 35 -18.67 6.27 -5.81
N ARG A 36 -17.36 6.49 -5.80
CA ARG A 36 -16.43 5.94 -4.81
C ARG A 36 -15.84 7.00 -3.91
N ASP A 37 -15.75 8.25 -4.36
CA ASP A 37 -15.19 9.36 -3.60
C ASP A 37 -15.83 9.53 -2.21
N PRO A 38 -17.17 9.44 -2.05
CA PRO A 38 -17.79 9.53 -0.71
C PRO A 38 -17.45 8.36 0.23
N LEU A 39 -16.88 7.27 -0.29
CA LEU A 39 -16.44 6.10 0.50
C LEU A 39 -14.95 6.20 0.89
N GLN A 40 -14.25 7.25 0.47
CA GLN A 40 -12.87 7.47 0.88
C GLN A 40 -12.78 7.82 2.36
N ARG A 41 -11.83 7.20 3.04
CA ARG A 41 -11.55 7.50 4.45
C ARG A 41 -10.83 8.84 4.55
N PRO A 42 -11.02 9.58 5.66
CA PRO A 42 -10.18 10.73 5.96
C PRO A 42 -8.70 10.35 5.98
N VAL A 43 -7.86 11.33 5.69
CA VAL A 43 -6.42 11.19 5.86
C VAL A 43 -6.13 11.27 7.36
N GLU A 44 -5.58 10.19 7.92
CA GLU A 44 -5.15 10.17 9.31
C GLU A 44 -3.77 10.85 9.48
N PRO A 45 -3.53 11.52 10.61
CA PRO A 45 -2.24 12.15 10.86
C PRO A 45 -1.14 11.09 11.01
N ARG A 46 0.05 11.40 10.50
CA ARG A 46 1.25 10.57 10.70
C ARG A 46 1.89 10.86 12.07
N HIS A 47 2.51 9.83 12.63
CA HIS A 47 3.37 9.88 13.80
C HIS A 47 4.84 9.96 13.35
N ASP A 48 5.40 11.17 13.29
CA ASP A 48 6.79 11.37 12.83
C ASP A 48 7.83 10.53 13.59
N ALA A 49 7.55 10.16 14.85
CA ALA A 49 8.40 9.27 15.62
C ALA A 49 8.39 7.84 15.08
N ALA A 50 7.22 7.28 14.78
CA ALA A 50 7.09 5.94 14.20
C ALA A 50 7.74 5.88 12.82
N VAL A 51 7.57 6.92 12.00
CA VAL A 51 8.23 7.01 10.69
C VAL A 51 9.76 6.95 10.82
N ARG A 52 10.34 7.73 11.74
CA ARG A 52 11.79 7.70 11.99
C ARG A 52 12.26 6.32 12.49
N ASP A 53 11.47 5.70 13.35
CA ASP A 53 11.78 4.39 13.93
C ASP A 53 11.76 3.28 12.87
N LEU A 54 10.75 3.27 12.00
CA LEU A 54 10.63 2.38 10.84
C LEU A 54 11.76 2.56 9.83
N LEU A 55 12.26 3.79 9.64
CA LEU A 55 13.37 4.08 8.73
C LEU A 55 14.72 3.68 9.34
N ALA A 56 14.85 3.68 10.66
CA ALA A 56 16.09 3.33 11.35
C ALA A 56 16.41 1.83 11.26
N SER A 57 15.41 0.96 11.48
CA SER A 57 15.53 -0.48 11.27
C SER A 57 14.16 -1.09 10.98
N TRP A 58 14.13 -2.11 10.11
CA TRP A 58 12.91 -2.87 9.87
C TRP A 58 12.51 -3.73 11.09
N ASP A 59 13.46 -4.10 11.95
CA ASP A 59 13.17 -4.84 13.19
C ASP A 59 12.16 -4.11 14.09
N ASN A 60 12.13 -2.77 13.99
CA ASN A 60 11.21 -1.93 14.75
C ASN A 60 9.75 -2.03 14.26
N ALA A 61 9.52 -2.55 13.04
CA ALA A 61 8.18 -2.70 12.47
C ALA A 61 7.26 -3.54 13.35
N ILE A 62 7.80 -4.49 14.12
CA ILE A 62 7.04 -5.36 15.02
C ILE A 62 6.19 -4.59 16.05
N HIS A 63 6.56 -3.36 16.37
CA HIS A 63 5.80 -2.50 17.29
C HIS A 63 4.52 -1.92 16.68
N TYR A 64 4.43 -1.91 15.35
CA TYR A 64 3.39 -1.22 14.59
C TYR A 64 2.57 -2.16 13.69
N LEU A 65 3.09 -3.36 13.40
CA LEU A 65 2.44 -4.34 12.53
C LEU A 65 1.05 -4.74 13.06
N GLY A 66 0.10 -4.83 12.14
CA GLY A 66 -1.30 -5.14 12.44
C GLY A 66 -2.08 -4.00 13.06
N ASN A 67 -1.50 -2.83 13.34
CA ASN A 67 -2.27 -1.69 13.87
C ASN A 67 -2.61 -0.69 12.74
N GLU A 68 -3.90 -0.57 12.44
CA GLU A 68 -4.40 0.33 11.39
C GLU A 68 -4.04 1.81 11.61
N GLU A 69 -3.88 2.25 12.87
CA GLU A 69 -3.47 3.62 13.20
C GLU A 69 -2.08 3.98 12.64
N HIS A 70 -1.24 2.98 12.37
CA HIS A 70 0.11 3.18 11.83
C HIS A 70 0.18 3.07 10.30
N TYR A 71 -0.94 2.94 9.60
CA TYR A 71 -0.97 3.00 8.13
C TYR A 71 -0.25 4.23 7.56
N PRO A 72 -0.55 5.48 8.00
CA PRO A 72 0.14 6.65 7.45
C PRO A 72 1.65 6.62 7.72
N ASP A 73 2.10 5.95 8.77
CA ASP A 73 3.51 5.85 9.15
C ASP A 73 4.25 4.87 8.24
N PHE A 74 3.67 3.69 8.02
CA PHE A 74 4.18 2.74 7.03
C PHE A 74 4.19 3.35 5.64
N LEU A 75 3.11 4.01 5.20
CA LEU A 75 3.03 4.67 3.90
C LEU A 75 4.16 5.68 3.71
N ALA A 76 4.37 6.58 4.68
CA ALA A 76 5.44 7.57 4.62
C ALA A 76 6.83 6.92 4.62
N SER A 77 7.03 5.83 5.35
CA SER A 77 8.30 5.10 5.37
C SER A 77 8.59 4.41 4.02
N PHE A 78 7.59 3.80 3.40
CA PHE A 78 7.72 3.16 2.09
C PHE A 78 7.91 4.17 0.97
N GLN A 79 7.21 5.31 1.00
CA GLN A 79 7.45 6.40 0.05
C GLN A 79 8.92 6.84 0.10
N GLN A 80 9.47 7.10 1.29
CA GLN A 80 10.87 7.50 1.42
C GLN A 80 11.87 6.41 0.99
N ARG A 81 11.60 5.14 1.29
CA ARG A 81 12.40 4.01 0.79
C ARG A 81 12.34 3.94 -0.73
N ILE A 82 11.15 3.97 -1.31
CA ILE A 82 10.95 3.89 -2.76
C ILE A 82 11.62 5.06 -3.47
N ASP A 83 11.55 6.27 -2.92
CA ASP A 83 12.25 7.44 -3.48
C ASP A 83 13.78 7.28 -3.46
N ALA A 84 14.33 6.59 -2.46
CA ALA A 84 15.76 6.38 -2.30
C ALA A 84 16.33 5.21 -3.14
N GLN A 85 15.61 4.09 -3.25
CA GLN A 85 16.11 2.83 -3.82
C GLN A 85 15.25 2.25 -4.96
N GLY A 86 14.09 2.85 -5.26
CA GLY A 86 13.13 2.32 -6.23
C GLY A 86 12.18 1.27 -5.64
N TYR A 87 11.02 1.10 -6.27
CA TYR A 87 10.00 0.17 -5.77
C TYR A 87 10.32 -1.28 -6.08
N GLU A 88 11.05 -1.57 -7.16
CA GLU A 88 11.47 -2.93 -7.49
C GLU A 88 12.42 -3.49 -6.43
N SER A 89 13.41 -2.69 -5.98
CA SER A 89 14.31 -3.07 -4.90
C SER A 89 13.55 -3.26 -3.58
N THR A 90 12.69 -2.29 -3.23
CA THR A 90 11.87 -2.34 -2.01
C THR A 90 10.98 -3.60 -1.95
N VAL A 91 10.30 -3.94 -3.06
CA VAL A 91 9.39 -5.11 -3.13
C VAL A 91 10.17 -6.43 -3.20
N VAL A 92 11.09 -6.55 -4.16
CA VAL A 92 11.71 -7.84 -4.51
C VAL A 92 12.88 -8.17 -3.59
N GLN A 93 13.68 -7.18 -3.21
CA GLN A 93 14.94 -7.43 -2.50
C GLN A 93 14.79 -7.35 -0.98
N GLU A 94 13.78 -6.63 -0.46
CA GLU A 94 13.68 -6.38 0.98
C GLU A 94 12.40 -6.90 1.63
N HIS A 95 11.22 -6.56 1.12
CA HIS A 95 9.99 -6.70 1.93
C HIS A 95 9.08 -7.88 1.59
N LEU A 96 9.11 -8.44 0.38
CA LEU A 96 8.18 -9.53 0.02
C LEU A 96 8.85 -10.80 -0.52
N LEU A 97 10.01 -10.69 -1.18
CA LEU A 97 10.62 -11.83 -1.90
C LEU A 97 12.06 -12.13 -1.48
N LYS A 98 12.53 -11.57 -0.36
CA LYS A 98 13.88 -11.80 0.19
C LYS A 98 14.06 -13.22 0.75
N GLY A 99 12.96 -13.85 1.21
CA GLY A 99 12.97 -15.20 1.78
C GLY A 99 13.57 -15.28 3.19
N ASP A 100 13.52 -14.17 3.93
CA ASP A 100 13.78 -14.15 5.37
C ASP A 100 12.46 -14.08 6.15
N ALA A 101 12.53 -14.21 7.48
CA ALA A 101 11.35 -14.25 8.33
C ALA A 101 10.48 -12.99 8.21
N HIS A 102 11.07 -11.84 7.91
CA HIS A 102 10.32 -10.58 7.73
C HIS A 102 9.57 -10.57 6.41
N ALA A 103 10.23 -10.96 5.32
CA ALA A 103 9.61 -11.07 4.01
C ALA A 103 8.47 -12.10 4.00
N ASP A 104 8.66 -13.24 4.68
CA ASP A 104 7.64 -14.29 4.77
C ASP A 104 6.42 -13.86 5.61
N ASP A 105 6.63 -13.08 6.70
CA ASP A 105 5.53 -12.49 7.48
C ASP A 105 4.72 -11.50 6.63
N LEU A 106 5.40 -10.57 5.96
CA LEU A 106 4.72 -9.62 5.06
C LEU A 106 4.04 -10.32 3.88
N LEU A 107 4.63 -11.38 3.32
CA LEU A 107 4.01 -12.17 2.26
C LEU A 107 2.75 -12.88 2.75
N THR A 108 2.73 -13.35 4.00
CA THR A 108 1.53 -13.91 4.62
C THR A 108 0.44 -12.85 4.79
N ARG A 109 0.80 -11.68 5.32
CA ARG A 109 -0.11 -10.53 5.47
C ARG A 109 -0.66 -10.01 4.14
N LEU A 110 0.13 -10.08 3.07
CA LEU A 110 -0.26 -9.67 1.71
C LEU A 110 -1.44 -10.51 1.20
N HIS A 111 -1.53 -11.77 1.64
CA HIS A 111 -2.60 -12.70 1.30
C HIS A 111 -3.74 -12.74 2.33
N ALA A 112 -3.66 -11.96 3.42
CA ALA A 112 -4.69 -11.92 4.45
C ALA A 112 -5.92 -11.07 4.06
N GLY A 113 -7.03 -11.28 4.76
CA GLY A 113 -8.32 -10.62 4.51
C GLY A 113 -8.89 -10.97 3.13
N VAL A 114 -9.45 -9.99 2.42
CA VAL A 114 -9.93 -10.17 1.02
C VAL A 114 -8.87 -9.83 -0.03
N VAL A 115 -7.58 -9.94 0.32
CA VAL A 115 -6.47 -9.84 -0.64
C VAL A 115 -6.33 -8.45 -1.28
N HIS A 116 -6.97 -7.42 -0.70
CA HIS A 116 -6.87 -6.02 -1.15
C HIS A 116 -5.44 -5.52 -1.37
N PRO A 117 -4.47 -5.73 -0.44
CA PRO A 117 -3.12 -5.23 -0.65
C PRO A 117 -2.43 -5.92 -1.83
N LEU A 118 -2.68 -7.21 -2.09
CA LEU A 118 -2.15 -7.88 -3.28
C LEU A 118 -2.74 -7.30 -4.57
N ILE A 119 -4.05 -7.08 -4.64
CA ILE A 119 -4.70 -6.48 -5.81
C ILE A 119 -4.09 -5.10 -6.11
N GLN A 120 -3.90 -4.29 -5.06
CA GLN A 120 -3.29 -2.96 -5.17
C GLN A 120 -1.83 -3.05 -5.63
N LEU A 121 -1.05 -3.98 -5.07
CA LEU A 121 0.35 -4.21 -5.46
C LEU A 121 0.44 -4.58 -6.94
N MET A 122 -0.40 -5.51 -7.40
CA MET A 122 -0.40 -5.95 -8.80
C MET A 122 -0.69 -4.81 -9.77
N TYR A 123 -1.64 -3.93 -9.46
CA TYR A 123 -1.88 -2.72 -10.25
C TYR A 123 -0.71 -1.73 -10.17
N GLY A 124 -0.10 -1.54 -9.00
CA GLY A 124 1.08 -0.69 -8.85
C GLY A 124 2.24 -1.14 -9.73
N LEU A 125 2.46 -2.46 -9.83
CA LEU A 125 3.47 -3.06 -10.69
C LEU A 125 3.11 -2.98 -12.18
N GLU A 126 1.88 -3.34 -12.55
CA GLU A 126 1.39 -3.31 -13.93
C GLU A 126 1.52 -1.90 -14.55
N TRP A 127 1.09 -0.88 -13.81
CA TRP A 127 1.05 0.50 -14.27
C TRP A 127 2.31 1.30 -13.92
N LYS A 128 3.32 0.65 -13.29
CA LYS A 128 4.58 1.27 -12.84
C LYS A 128 4.33 2.53 -12.01
N GLN A 129 3.47 2.41 -10.99
CA GLN A 129 3.06 3.50 -10.11
C GLN A 129 3.66 3.31 -8.71
N PRO A 130 4.78 3.99 -8.37
CA PRO A 130 5.46 3.80 -7.10
C PRO A 130 4.59 4.16 -5.88
N ALA A 131 3.73 5.17 -6.02
CA ALA A 131 2.79 5.55 -4.96
C ALA A 131 1.84 4.41 -4.58
N ILE A 132 1.30 3.70 -5.59
CA ILE A 132 0.39 2.56 -5.39
C ILE A 132 1.11 1.39 -4.73
N VAL A 133 2.38 1.16 -5.10
CA VAL A 133 3.22 0.13 -4.45
C VAL A 133 3.41 0.46 -2.97
N ALA A 134 3.68 1.73 -2.63
CA ALA A 134 3.83 2.17 -1.24
C ALA A 134 2.56 1.93 -0.42
N GLU A 135 1.38 2.24 -0.98
CA GLU A 135 0.09 1.98 -0.35
C GLU A 135 -0.17 0.49 -0.13
N ALA A 136 0.09 -0.34 -1.14
CA ALA A 136 -0.08 -1.77 -1.03
C ALA A 136 0.78 -2.38 0.09
N LEU A 137 2.04 -1.93 0.20
CA LEU A 137 2.95 -2.37 1.26
C LEU A 137 2.51 -1.85 2.63
N ALA A 138 2.07 -0.60 2.73
CA ALA A 138 1.55 -0.04 3.98
C ALA A 138 0.29 -0.77 4.46
N GLN A 139 -0.65 -1.03 3.55
CA GLN A 139 -1.86 -1.78 3.81
C GLN A 139 -1.54 -3.22 4.26
N THR A 140 -0.53 -3.85 3.64
CA THR A 140 0.00 -5.16 4.05
C THR A 140 0.47 -5.15 5.50
N CYS A 141 1.20 -4.10 5.92
CA CYS A 141 1.76 -4.02 7.26
C CYS A 141 0.70 -3.89 8.35
N VAL A 142 -0.41 -3.20 8.08
CA VAL A 142 -1.48 -2.97 9.06
C VAL A 142 -2.59 -4.02 9.04
N HIS A 143 -2.59 -4.92 8.06
CA HIS A 143 -3.52 -6.05 8.05
C HIS A 143 -3.23 -6.99 9.23
N HIS A 144 -4.28 -7.32 9.98
CA HIS A 144 -4.25 -8.39 10.95
C HIS A 144 -4.21 -9.74 10.24
N ILE A 145 -3.31 -10.61 10.68
CA ILE A 145 -3.41 -12.05 10.44
C ILE A 145 -4.33 -12.61 11.52
N GLU A 146 -5.39 -13.32 11.14
CA GLU A 146 -6.16 -14.09 12.13
C GLU A 146 -5.23 -15.20 12.66
N GLU A 147 -4.97 -15.20 13.97
CA GLU A 147 -4.31 -16.34 14.61
C GLU A 147 -5.29 -17.52 14.57
N VAL A 148 -4.88 -18.61 13.91
CA VAL A 148 -5.62 -19.88 13.89
C VAL A 148 -5.30 -20.70 15.14
#